data_AF-O94105-F1
#
_entry.id   AF-O94105-F1
#
_cell.length_a   1.000
_cell.length_b   1.000
_cell.length_c   1.000
_cell.angle_alpha   90.00
_cell.angle_beta   90.00
_cell.angle_gamma   90.00
#
_symmetry.space_group_name_H-M   'P 1'
#
loop_
_entity.id
_entity.type
_entity.pdbx_description
1 polymer ?
#
loop_
_entity_poly.entity_id
_entity_poly.type
_entity_poly.pdbx_seq_one_letter_code
_entity_poly.pdbx_strand_id
1 'polypeptide(L)'
;AHFDRERDPERVVHAKAAGAHGYFEVTHELSDITSNPLLTSVGKKVDLTARFSTVGGESGSADTARDPRGFAFKLRTEQGNWDWVFNNTPIFFIRDPAKFPHFIHTQKRDPQTHLKDADMFWDYLGQNPESIHQMMILFSDRGTPDGVDSMHGYSGHTFKWLKNDGTFVYVQVHVRADQGFKTLDGPTAHKLTADNPDYSTEKMFNRIEKGDYPSWTVYIQTMTPEQAESFRYNILDLTKVWPHAQYPLRPIGKVVLNKNPVTYFAEVEQ
;
A
#
# COMPACT_ATOMS: atom_id res chain seq x y z
N ALA A 1 -14.48 1.88 34.73
CA ALA A 1 -14.99 2.94 33.83
C ALA A 1 -14.05 3.18 32.65
N HIS A 2 -12.79 3.63 32.84
CA HIS A 2 -11.85 3.85 31.73
C HIS A 2 -11.41 2.53 31.07
N PHE A 3 -10.96 1.55 31.85
CA PHE A 3 -10.53 0.22 31.37
C PHE A 3 -11.58 -0.44 30.46
N ASP A 4 -12.86 -0.41 30.87
CA ASP A 4 -13.98 -0.99 30.13
C ASP A 4 -14.25 -0.30 28.77
N ARG A 5 -13.53 0.79 28.44
CA ARG A 5 -13.69 1.63 27.24
C ARG A 5 -12.37 1.80 26.48
N GLU A 6 -11.36 0.97 26.74
CA GLU A 6 -10.08 1.05 26.03
C GLU A 6 -10.12 0.58 24.57
N ARG A 7 -11.16 -0.13 24.16
CA ARG A 7 -11.28 -0.68 22.81
C ARG A 7 -12.17 0.19 21.94
N ASP A 8 -11.59 0.72 20.88
CA ASP A 8 -12.31 1.25 19.74
C ASP A 8 -12.55 0.15 18.70
N PRO A 9 -13.53 0.31 17.78
CA PRO A 9 -13.69 -0.60 16.66
C PRO A 9 -12.40 -0.66 15.82
N GLU A 10 -11.92 -1.87 15.53
CA GLU A 10 -10.84 -2.04 14.56
C GLU A 10 -11.27 -1.58 13.16
N ARG A 11 -10.29 -1.29 12.29
CA ARG A 11 -10.59 -0.99 10.89
C ARG A 11 -11.28 -2.17 10.22
N VAL A 12 -12.38 -1.90 9.51
CA VAL A 12 -13.20 -2.94 8.82
C VAL A 12 -12.38 -3.80 7.85
N VAL A 13 -11.33 -3.22 7.27
CA VAL A 13 -10.28 -3.87 6.49
C VAL A 13 -8.94 -3.33 6.97
N HIS A 14 -7.86 -4.08 6.77
CA HIS A 14 -6.52 -3.65 7.18
C HIS A 14 -6.36 -3.41 8.70
N ALA A 15 -6.99 -4.26 9.52
CA ALA A 15 -6.95 -4.16 10.98
C ALA A 15 -5.54 -4.43 11.53
N LYS A 16 -4.93 -5.58 11.21
CA LYS A 16 -3.57 -5.93 11.64
C LYS A 16 -2.52 -5.07 10.93
N ALA A 17 -1.71 -4.34 11.70
CA ALA A 17 -0.76 -3.40 11.13
C ALA A 17 0.51 -3.19 11.96
N ALA A 18 1.52 -2.67 11.29
CA ALA A 18 2.72 -2.09 11.87
C ALA A 18 2.81 -0.61 11.44
N GLY A 19 3.35 0.25 12.29
CA GLY A 19 3.52 1.67 11.96
C GLY A 19 4.89 2.21 12.37
N ALA A 20 5.33 3.26 11.68
CA ALA A 20 6.57 3.97 11.95
C ALA A 20 6.51 5.40 11.40
N HIS A 21 7.44 6.23 11.83
CA HIS A 21 7.59 7.61 11.37
C HIS A 21 8.90 7.80 10.60
N GLY A 22 8.94 8.86 9.82
CA GLY A 22 10.15 9.30 9.15
C GLY A 22 9.90 10.51 8.27
N TYR A 23 10.48 10.53 7.08
CA TYR A 23 10.31 11.65 6.16
C TYR A 23 10.25 11.21 4.69
N PHE A 24 9.60 12.04 3.88
CA PHE A 24 9.74 12.05 2.43
C PHE A 24 10.63 13.22 2.02
N GLU A 25 11.62 12.97 1.18
CA GLU A 25 12.55 13.94 0.61
C GLU A 25 12.38 14.00 -0.90
N VAL A 26 12.17 15.20 -1.45
CA VAL A 26 12.14 15.40 -2.90
C VAL A 26 13.56 15.41 -3.46
N THR A 27 13.83 14.60 -4.47
CA THR A 27 15.18 14.45 -5.05
C THR A 27 15.26 14.92 -6.49
N HIS A 28 14.11 15.11 -7.16
CA HIS A 28 14.03 15.55 -8.54
C HIS A 28 12.97 16.65 -8.67
N GLU A 29 13.23 17.65 -9.52
CA GLU A 29 12.29 18.74 -9.77
C GLU A 29 11.12 18.24 -10.64
N LEU A 30 9.90 18.67 -10.32
CA LEU A 30 8.65 18.28 -11.01
C LEU A 30 7.81 19.47 -11.49
N SER A 31 8.41 20.66 -11.61
CA SER A 31 7.75 21.90 -12.06
C SER A 31 7.18 21.79 -13.48
N ASP A 32 7.65 20.83 -14.27
CA ASP A 32 7.16 20.52 -15.60
C ASP A 32 5.78 19.85 -15.62
N ILE A 33 5.32 19.25 -14.52
CA ILE A 33 4.03 18.54 -14.44
C ILE A 33 3.12 18.95 -13.27
N THR A 34 3.62 19.68 -12.28
CA THR A 34 2.82 20.12 -11.14
C THR A 34 3.27 21.46 -10.57
N SER A 35 2.33 22.20 -9.97
CA SER A 35 2.61 23.40 -9.17
C SER A 35 2.62 23.14 -7.66
N ASN A 36 2.66 21.87 -7.23
CA ASN A 36 2.73 21.53 -5.80
C ASN A 36 4.09 21.97 -5.20
N PRO A 37 4.11 22.86 -4.20
CA PRO A 37 5.33 23.46 -3.66
C PRO A 37 6.27 22.46 -2.98
N LEU A 38 5.75 21.31 -2.51
CA LEU A 38 6.59 20.22 -2.02
C LEU A 38 7.43 19.67 -3.17
N LEU A 39 6.77 19.29 -4.27
CA LEU A 39 7.37 18.56 -5.40
C LEU A 39 8.22 19.43 -6.33
N THR A 40 8.14 20.76 -6.22
CA THR A 40 8.97 21.70 -6.98
C THR A 40 10.21 22.18 -6.22
N SER A 41 10.43 21.70 -4.99
CA SER A 41 11.54 22.11 -4.13
C SER A 41 12.48 20.94 -3.85
N VAL A 42 13.51 20.74 -4.68
CA VAL A 42 14.50 19.67 -4.48
C VAL A 42 15.21 19.82 -3.12
N GLY A 43 15.36 18.72 -2.40
CA GLY A 43 15.91 18.65 -1.04
C GLY A 43 14.89 18.96 0.06
N LYS A 44 13.67 19.38 -0.27
CA LYS A 44 12.62 19.62 0.72
C LYS A 44 12.20 18.30 1.37
N LYS A 45 12.12 18.31 2.70
CA LYS A 45 11.67 17.19 3.54
C LYS A 45 10.35 17.51 4.20
N VAL A 46 9.48 16.51 4.28
CA VAL A 46 8.26 16.55 5.09
C VAL A 46 8.17 15.31 5.95
N ASP A 47 7.68 15.50 7.18
CA ASP A 47 7.46 14.40 8.10
C ASP A 47 6.35 13.48 7.57
N LEU A 48 6.56 12.17 7.69
CA LEU A 48 5.56 11.17 7.36
C LEU A 48 5.30 10.19 8.50
N THR A 49 4.06 9.70 8.56
CA THR A 49 3.71 8.46 9.27
C THR A 49 3.38 7.38 8.25
N ALA A 50 3.95 6.20 8.43
CA ALA A 50 3.66 5.00 7.67
C ALA A 50 2.82 4.02 8.49
N ARG A 51 1.87 3.36 7.83
CA ARG A 51 1.12 2.21 8.36
C ARG A 51 1.06 1.12 7.30
N PHE A 52 1.57 -0.05 7.63
CA PHE A 52 1.57 -1.24 6.78
C PHE A 52 0.66 -2.29 7.38
N SER A 53 -0.05 -3.05 6.56
CA SER A 53 -1.09 -3.95 7.08
C SER A 53 -1.36 -5.14 6.17
N THR A 54 -1.97 -6.20 6.71
CA THR A 54 -2.73 -7.18 5.90
C THR A 54 -4.08 -6.56 5.49
N VAL A 55 -5.01 -7.31 4.91
CA VAL A 55 -6.34 -6.83 4.48
C VAL A 55 -7.46 -7.55 5.22
N GLY A 56 -7.52 -8.87 5.07
CA GLY A 56 -8.69 -9.68 5.44
C GLY A 56 -8.73 -10.06 6.92
N GLY A 57 -7.57 -10.17 7.56
CA GLY A 57 -7.44 -10.55 8.97
C GLY A 57 -7.85 -9.45 9.95
N GLU A 58 -8.36 -9.87 11.11
CA GLU A 58 -8.65 -9.00 12.25
C GLU A 58 -7.36 -8.56 12.97
N SER A 59 -7.46 -7.67 13.96
CA SER A 59 -6.32 -7.12 14.71
C SER A 59 -5.40 -8.16 15.36
N GLY A 60 -5.90 -9.37 15.66
CA GLY A 60 -5.11 -10.49 16.21
C GLY A 60 -4.61 -11.51 15.18
N SER A 61 -4.76 -11.25 13.88
CA SER A 61 -4.33 -12.16 12.81
C SER A 61 -2.80 -12.15 12.59
N ALA A 62 -2.28 -13.12 11.84
CA ALA A 62 -0.84 -13.24 11.58
C ALA A 62 -0.35 -12.38 10.41
N ASP A 63 0.80 -11.73 10.60
CA ASP A 63 1.45 -10.83 9.63
C ASP A 63 1.87 -11.54 8.34
N THR A 64 2.12 -12.85 8.40
CA THR A 64 2.64 -13.67 7.28
C THR A 64 1.54 -14.34 6.45
N ALA A 65 0.26 -14.03 6.70
CA ALA A 65 -0.85 -14.55 5.90
C ALA A 65 -0.73 -14.14 4.42
N ARG A 66 -1.16 -15.00 3.48
CA ARG A 66 -1.23 -14.63 2.06
C ARG A 66 -2.32 -13.59 1.87
N ASP A 67 -1.95 -12.39 1.48
CA ASP A 67 -2.86 -11.23 1.39
C ASP A 67 -2.17 -10.11 0.58
N PRO A 68 -2.87 -9.17 -0.07
CA PRO A 68 -2.25 -7.89 -0.38
C PRO A 68 -1.76 -7.23 0.92
N ARG A 69 -0.83 -6.28 0.81
CA ARG A 69 -0.44 -5.48 1.96
C ARG A 69 -0.82 -4.03 1.75
N GLY A 70 -1.46 -3.44 2.76
CA GLY A 70 -1.63 -2.00 2.85
C GLY A 70 -0.28 -1.32 2.98
N PHE A 71 -0.12 -0.21 2.28
CA PHE A 71 1.08 0.60 2.24
C PHE A 71 0.62 2.07 2.33
N ALA A 72 0.35 2.56 3.54
CA ALA A 72 -0.26 3.87 3.73
C ALA A 72 0.74 4.87 4.30
N PHE A 73 0.91 6.01 3.64
CA PHE A 73 1.76 7.12 4.07
C PHE A 73 0.93 8.39 4.25
N LYS A 74 1.07 9.05 5.41
CA LYS A 74 0.51 10.39 5.68
C LYS A 74 1.65 11.39 5.70
N LEU A 75 1.71 12.26 4.69
CA LEU A 75 2.72 13.31 4.55
C LEU A 75 2.19 14.62 5.11
N ARG A 76 2.93 15.26 6.02
CA ARG A 76 2.55 16.54 6.65
C ARG A 76 3.14 17.70 5.83
N THR A 77 2.36 18.21 4.89
CA THR A 77 2.80 19.28 3.98
C THR A 77 2.33 20.66 4.48
N GLU A 78 2.94 21.73 3.97
CA GLU A 78 2.52 23.11 4.25
C GLU A 78 1.10 23.42 3.76
N GLN A 79 0.55 22.62 2.84
CA GLN A 79 -0.79 22.77 2.28
C GLN A 79 -1.80 21.78 2.90
N GLY A 80 -1.43 21.14 4.02
CA GLY A 80 -2.24 20.13 4.70
C GLY A 80 -1.67 18.72 4.54
N ASN A 81 -2.38 17.74 5.11
CA ASN A 81 -1.96 16.35 5.04
C ASN A 81 -2.24 15.78 3.64
N TRP A 82 -1.26 15.09 3.08
CA TRP A 82 -1.42 14.34 1.85
C TRP A 82 -1.26 12.85 2.13
N ASP A 83 -2.36 12.10 1.97
CA ASP A 83 -2.41 10.68 2.25
C ASP A 83 -2.21 9.86 0.97
N TRP A 84 -1.15 9.08 0.94
CA TRP A 84 -0.91 8.04 -0.05
C TRP A 84 -1.40 6.71 0.53
N VAL A 85 -2.66 6.38 0.25
CA VAL A 85 -3.28 5.13 0.71
C VAL A 85 -3.10 4.06 -0.37
N PHE A 86 -1.92 3.45 -0.37
CA PHE A 86 -1.46 2.54 -1.41
C PHE A 86 -1.53 1.07 -0.96
N ASN A 87 -1.23 0.16 -1.88
CA ASN A 87 -1.01 -1.26 -1.59
C ASN A 87 0.35 -1.71 -2.12
N ASN A 88 0.79 -2.91 -1.74
CA ASN A 88 2.00 -3.54 -2.29
C ASN A 88 1.84 -4.15 -3.69
N THR A 89 0.73 -3.83 -4.36
CA THR A 89 0.40 -4.26 -5.72
C THR A 89 -0.07 -3.05 -6.55
N PRO A 90 0.30 -2.96 -7.84
CA PRO A 90 -0.11 -1.85 -8.72
C PRO A 90 -1.52 -1.99 -9.29
N ILE A 91 -2.28 -3.01 -8.90
CA ILE A 91 -3.64 -3.28 -9.37
C ILE A 91 -4.49 -3.83 -8.22
N PHE A 92 -5.78 -4.01 -8.48
CA PHE A 92 -6.70 -4.60 -7.51
C PHE A 92 -7.67 -5.61 -8.15
N PHE A 93 -8.45 -6.30 -7.32
CA PHE A 93 -9.37 -7.37 -7.74
C PHE A 93 -10.60 -6.85 -8.50
N ILE A 94 -10.94 -5.57 -8.32
CA ILE A 94 -12.17 -4.97 -8.84
C ILE A 94 -11.86 -3.61 -9.46
N ARG A 95 -12.73 -3.20 -10.38
CA ARG A 95 -12.73 -1.88 -11.03
C ARG A 95 -14.07 -1.14 -10.87
N ASP A 96 -14.97 -1.70 -10.08
CA ASP A 96 -16.27 -1.12 -9.72
C ASP A 96 -16.38 -1.06 -8.20
N PRO A 97 -16.51 0.14 -7.60
CA PRO A 97 -16.58 0.28 -6.15
C PRO A 97 -17.78 -0.42 -5.51
N ALA A 98 -18.89 -0.61 -6.24
CA ALA A 98 -20.07 -1.30 -5.70
C ALA A 98 -19.76 -2.75 -5.31
N LYS A 99 -18.73 -3.35 -5.90
CA LYS A 99 -18.31 -4.72 -5.60
C LYS A 99 -17.46 -4.84 -4.33
N PHE A 100 -16.95 -3.74 -3.76
CA PHE A 100 -15.99 -3.80 -2.66
C PHE A 100 -16.54 -4.48 -1.40
N PRO A 101 -17.76 -4.18 -0.90
CA PRO A 101 -18.30 -4.88 0.26
C PRO A 101 -18.49 -6.39 -0.01
N HIS A 102 -19.02 -6.75 -1.18
CA HIS A 102 -19.20 -8.15 -1.58
C HIS A 102 -17.87 -8.90 -1.61
N PHE A 103 -16.86 -8.32 -2.25
CA PHE A 103 -15.50 -8.87 -2.28
C PHE A 103 -14.95 -9.07 -0.87
N ILE A 104 -14.96 -8.03 -0.03
CA ILE A 104 -14.40 -8.11 1.33
C ILE A 104 -15.11 -9.16 2.19
N HIS A 105 -16.43 -9.34 2.04
CA HIS A 105 -17.15 -10.40 2.75
C HIS A 105 -16.64 -11.79 2.37
N THR A 106 -16.37 -12.05 1.08
CA THR A 106 -15.86 -13.36 0.63
C THR A 106 -14.40 -13.62 1.03
N GLN A 107 -13.63 -12.57 1.28
CA GLN A 107 -12.27 -12.68 1.82
C GLN A 107 -12.25 -12.86 3.35
N LYS A 108 -13.39 -12.66 4.02
CA LYS A 108 -13.53 -12.68 5.48
C LYS A 108 -14.16 -13.99 5.95
N ARG A 109 -15.05 -13.93 6.93
CA ARG A 109 -15.61 -15.08 7.62
C ARG A 109 -17.02 -15.31 7.12
N ASP A 110 -17.39 -16.57 6.96
CA ASP A 110 -18.76 -16.97 6.70
C ASP A 110 -19.66 -16.47 7.84
N PRO A 111 -20.83 -15.87 7.53
CA PRO A 111 -21.70 -15.24 8.53
C PRO A 111 -22.33 -16.23 9.53
N GLN A 112 -22.43 -17.52 9.20
CA GLN A 112 -23.03 -18.52 10.09
C GLN A 112 -22.00 -19.17 11.02
N THR A 113 -20.86 -19.58 10.46
CA THR A 113 -19.83 -20.37 11.12
C THR A 113 -18.73 -19.52 11.74
N HIS A 114 -18.58 -18.27 11.28
CA HIS A 114 -17.48 -17.38 11.64
C HIS A 114 -16.08 -17.91 11.27
N LEU A 115 -16.00 -18.86 10.34
CA LEU A 115 -14.76 -19.45 9.80
C LEU A 115 -14.42 -18.85 8.43
N LYS A 116 -13.17 -19.00 7.98
CA LYS A 116 -12.83 -18.75 6.57
C LYS A 116 -13.53 -19.81 5.71
N ASP A 117 -14.02 -19.38 4.56
CA ASP A 117 -14.73 -20.25 3.62
C ASP A 117 -14.09 -20.16 2.23
N ALA A 118 -13.58 -21.29 1.74
CA ALA A 118 -12.98 -21.39 0.43
C ALA A 118 -14.02 -21.31 -0.70
N ASP A 119 -15.25 -21.77 -0.46
CA ASP A 119 -16.32 -21.73 -1.46
C ASP A 119 -16.73 -20.28 -1.72
N MET A 120 -17.00 -19.48 -0.67
CA MET A 120 -17.26 -18.04 -0.82
C MET A 120 -16.14 -17.32 -1.56
N PHE A 121 -14.88 -17.61 -1.19
CA PHE A 121 -13.69 -17.00 -1.79
C PHE A 121 -13.61 -17.29 -3.30
N TRP A 122 -13.71 -18.57 -3.69
CA TRP A 122 -13.55 -18.98 -5.07
C TRP A 122 -14.79 -18.72 -5.93
N ASP A 123 -15.99 -18.79 -5.35
CA ASP A 123 -17.24 -18.47 -6.04
C ASP A 123 -17.23 -17.03 -6.58
N TYR A 124 -16.87 -16.07 -5.71
CA TYR A 124 -16.77 -14.67 -6.12
C TYR A 124 -15.70 -14.47 -7.22
N LEU A 125 -14.49 -15.00 -7.02
CA LEU A 125 -13.40 -14.80 -7.98
C LEU A 125 -13.68 -15.48 -9.33
N GLY A 126 -14.31 -16.66 -9.32
CA GLY A 126 -14.72 -17.38 -10.52
C GLY A 126 -15.81 -16.67 -11.33
N GLN A 127 -16.68 -15.90 -10.66
CA GLN A 127 -17.75 -15.13 -11.30
C GLN A 127 -17.35 -13.68 -11.67
N ASN A 128 -16.20 -13.19 -11.20
CA ASN A 128 -15.72 -11.83 -11.43
C ASN A 128 -14.34 -11.86 -12.11
N PRO A 129 -14.28 -12.14 -13.42
CA PRO A 129 -13.03 -12.45 -14.14
C PRO A 129 -12.04 -11.28 -14.20
N GLU A 130 -12.46 -10.04 -13.98
CA GLU A 130 -11.55 -8.90 -13.87
C GLU A 130 -10.53 -9.03 -12.72
N SER A 131 -10.82 -9.89 -11.74
CA SER A 131 -9.96 -10.15 -10.58
C SER A 131 -8.71 -10.95 -10.90
N ILE A 132 -8.68 -11.64 -12.06
CA ILE A 132 -7.66 -12.64 -12.38
C ILE A 132 -6.23 -12.09 -12.33
N HIS A 133 -6.02 -10.85 -12.76
CA HIS A 133 -4.70 -10.25 -12.78
C HIS A 133 -4.14 -10.05 -11.37
N GLN A 134 -4.95 -9.53 -10.46
CA GLN A 134 -4.55 -9.40 -9.05
C GLN A 134 -4.48 -10.76 -8.35
N MET A 135 -5.34 -11.72 -8.73
CA MET A 135 -5.26 -13.09 -8.22
C MET A 135 -3.90 -13.74 -8.54
N MET A 136 -3.40 -13.57 -9.77
CA MET A 136 -2.06 -14.06 -10.15
C MET A 136 -0.96 -13.43 -9.29
N ILE A 137 -1.05 -12.14 -8.97
CA ILE A 137 -0.09 -11.49 -8.05
C ILE A 137 -0.23 -12.06 -6.63
N LEU A 138 -1.46 -12.17 -6.12
CA LEU A 138 -1.73 -12.69 -4.78
C LEU A 138 -1.19 -14.10 -4.57
N PHE A 139 -1.33 -14.99 -5.57
CA PHE A 139 -0.87 -16.38 -5.48
C PHE A 139 0.58 -16.58 -5.95
N SER A 140 1.26 -15.54 -6.42
CA SER A 140 2.72 -15.54 -6.57
C SER A 140 3.43 -15.43 -5.22
N ASP A 141 4.76 -15.50 -5.21
CA ASP A 141 5.57 -15.29 -4.00
C ASP A 141 5.33 -13.91 -3.36
N ARG A 142 4.89 -12.91 -4.14
CA ARG A 142 4.58 -11.56 -3.62
C ARG A 142 3.39 -11.50 -2.66
N GLY A 143 2.56 -12.55 -2.61
CA GLY A 143 1.46 -12.65 -1.64
C GLY A 143 1.91 -12.85 -0.19
N THR A 144 3.16 -13.24 0.03
CA THR A 144 3.77 -13.48 1.34
C THR A 144 5.11 -12.72 1.45
N PRO A 145 5.10 -11.38 1.54
CA PRO A 145 6.32 -10.60 1.68
C PRO A 145 7.10 -10.94 2.96
N ASP A 146 8.43 -10.93 2.86
CA ASP A 146 9.31 -11.09 4.03
C ASP A 146 9.45 -9.77 4.78
N GLY A 147 8.45 -9.46 5.61
CA GLY A 147 8.36 -8.21 6.34
C GLY A 147 7.80 -7.07 5.50
N VAL A 148 7.10 -6.15 6.15
CA VAL A 148 6.52 -4.95 5.53
C VAL A 148 7.59 -3.92 5.14
N ASP A 149 8.77 -4.01 5.74
CA ASP A 149 9.89 -3.11 5.50
C ASP A 149 10.59 -3.38 4.16
N SER A 150 10.26 -4.46 3.45
CA SER A 150 10.95 -4.92 2.24
C SER A 150 10.02 -5.15 1.05
N MET A 151 8.85 -4.51 1.02
CA MET A 151 7.90 -4.57 -0.09
C MET A 151 7.84 -3.25 -0.86
N HIS A 152 7.38 -3.30 -2.11
CA HIS A 152 7.06 -2.09 -2.87
C HIS A 152 5.67 -1.57 -2.46
N GLY A 153 5.39 -0.29 -2.73
CA GLY A 153 4.09 0.34 -2.61
C GLY A 153 3.68 0.97 -3.94
N TYR A 154 2.38 1.02 -4.22
CA TYR A 154 1.87 1.48 -5.51
C TYR A 154 0.55 2.21 -5.36
N SER A 155 0.39 3.31 -6.09
CA SER A 155 -0.86 4.05 -6.12
C SER A 155 -2.03 3.19 -6.59
N GLY A 156 -1.76 2.26 -7.50
CA GLY A 156 -2.74 1.41 -8.19
C GLY A 156 -3.64 2.24 -9.09
N HIS A 157 -4.42 3.11 -8.47
CA HIS A 157 -5.18 4.15 -9.13
C HIS A 157 -4.28 5.14 -9.87
N THR A 158 -4.84 5.65 -10.95
CA THR A 158 -4.35 6.80 -11.69
C THR A 158 -4.84 8.10 -11.04
N PHE A 159 -3.92 9.00 -10.74
CA PHE A 159 -4.18 10.34 -10.20
C PHE A 159 -4.02 11.41 -11.28
N LYS A 160 -4.45 12.64 -10.99
CA LYS A 160 -4.16 13.82 -11.80
C LYS A 160 -3.25 14.75 -11.02
N TRP A 161 -2.15 15.18 -11.62
CA TRP A 161 -1.31 16.25 -11.10
C TRP A 161 -1.48 17.48 -11.96
N LEU A 162 -1.72 18.63 -11.31
CA LEU A 162 -2.12 19.86 -11.96
C LEU A 162 -1.08 20.96 -11.80
N LYS A 163 -1.05 21.85 -12.78
CA LYS A 163 -0.43 23.17 -12.70
C LYS A 163 -1.46 24.26 -12.38
N ASN A 164 -0.96 25.43 -11.98
CA ASN A 164 -1.78 26.60 -11.68
C ASN A 164 -2.58 27.12 -12.88
N ASP A 165 -2.16 26.83 -14.12
CA ASP A 165 -2.89 27.16 -15.35
C ASP A 165 -4.01 26.16 -15.70
N GLY A 166 -4.21 25.12 -14.87
CA GLY A 166 -5.22 24.09 -15.05
C GLY A 166 -4.79 22.93 -15.95
N THR A 167 -3.61 23.01 -16.59
CA THR A 167 -3.06 21.86 -17.33
C THR A 167 -2.71 20.72 -16.36
N PHE A 168 -2.82 19.48 -16.84
CA PHE A 168 -2.59 18.32 -16.00
C PHE A 168 -2.01 17.14 -16.78
N VAL A 169 -1.41 16.22 -16.03
CA VAL A 169 -1.07 14.88 -16.51
C VAL A 169 -1.68 13.84 -15.58
N TYR A 170 -1.93 12.66 -16.14
CA TYR A 170 -2.24 11.47 -15.34
C TYR A 170 -0.96 10.89 -14.75
N VAL A 171 -1.05 10.37 -13.52
CA VAL A 171 0.09 9.89 -12.75
C VAL A 171 -0.21 8.57 -12.05
N GLN A 172 0.71 7.61 -12.14
CA GLN A 172 0.79 6.47 -11.20
C GLN A 172 2.07 6.58 -10.37
N VAL A 173 1.96 6.38 -9.06
CA VAL A 173 3.08 6.49 -8.11
C VAL A 173 3.57 5.10 -7.73
N HIS A 174 4.89 4.92 -7.72
CA HIS A 174 5.57 3.66 -7.41
C HIS A 174 6.62 3.92 -6.32
N VAL A 175 6.48 3.28 -5.17
CA VAL A 175 7.37 3.39 -4.01
C VAL A 175 8.20 2.11 -3.93
N ARG A 176 9.45 2.13 -4.41
CA ARG A 176 10.25 0.90 -4.55
C ARG A 176 11.27 0.79 -3.42
N ALA A 177 11.17 -0.29 -2.65
CA ALA A 177 12.12 -0.67 -1.62
C ALA A 177 13.55 -0.72 -2.18
N ASP A 178 14.47 0.01 -1.56
CA ASP A 178 15.86 0.13 -2.03
C ASP A 178 16.64 -1.19 -1.88
N GLN A 179 16.23 -2.01 -0.91
CA GLN A 179 16.71 -3.37 -0.61
C GLN A 179 16.08 -4.47 -1.48
N GLY A 180 15.23 -4.09 -2.45
CA GLY A 180 14.46 -5.02 -3.27
C GLY A 180 13.20 -5.57 -2.59
N PHE A 181 12.37 -6.27 -3.37
CA PHE A 181 11.16 -6.94 -2.86
C PHE A 181 11.52 -8.35 -2.38
N LYS A 182 11.45 -8.61 -1.07
CA LYS A 182 11.74 -9.93 -0.48
C LYS A 182 10.45 -10.69 -0.14
N THR A 183 10.47 -12.02 -0.29
CA THR A 183 9.31 -12.90 -0.11
C THR A 183 9.65 -14.11 0.74
N LEU A 184 8.67 -14.63 1.45
CA LEU A 184 8.70 -15.90 2.16
C LEU A 184 8.08 -16.98 1.27
N ASP A 185 8.66 -18.18 1.27
CA ASP A 185 7.97 -19.34 0.72
C ASP A 185 6.78 -19.75 1.59
N GLY A 186 5.88 -20.57 1.04
CA GLY A 186 4.67 -21.01 1.72
C GLY A 186 4.92 -21.69 3.07
N PRO A 187 5.81 -22.70 3.16
CA PRO A 187 6.12 -23.37 4.42
C PRO A 187 6.69 -22.43 5.49
N THR A 188 7.59 -21.51 5.13
CA THR A 188 8.18 -20.55 6.07
C THR A 188 7.14 -19.56 6.57
N ALA A 189 6.32 -19.01 5.68
CA ALA A 189 5.23 -18.10 6.05
C ALA A 189 4.20 -18.79 6.98
N HIS A 190 3.89 -20.05 6.71
CA HIS A 190 2.98 -20.85 7.54
C HIS A 190 3.58 -21.11 8.93
N LYS A 191 4.85 -21.50 9.01
CA LYS A 191 5.55 -21.70 10.29
C LYS A 191 5.54 -20.42 11.15
N LEU A 192 5.82 -19.28 10.55
CA LEU A 192 5.80 -17.98 11.25
C LEU A 192 4.42 -17.61 11.78
N THR A 193 3.33 -18.06 11.15
CA THR A 193 1.97 -17.86 11.68
C THR A 193 1.82 -18.42 13.10
N ALA A 194 2.47 -19.55 13.39
CA ALA A 194 2.43 -20.20 14.71
C ALA A 194 3.52 -19.67 15.65
N ASP A 195 4.75 -19.50 15.14
CA ASP A 195 5.90 -19.16 15.96
C ASP A 195 5.93 -17.66 16.35
N ASN A 196 5.47 -16.79 15.43
CA ASN A 196 5.51 -15.33 15.60
C ASN A 196 4.47 -14.64 14.70
N PRO A 197 3.19 -14.54 15.12
CA PRO A 197 2.15 -13.89 14.34
C PRO A 197 2.38 -12.38 14.13
N ASP A 198 3.33 -11.77 14.85
CA ASP A 198 3.69 -10.35 14.79
C ASP A 198 5.02 -10.11 14.07
N TYR A 199 5.49 -11.09 13.28
CA TYR A 199 6.80 -11.10 12.63
C TYR A 199 7.14 -9.81 11.86
N SER A 200 6.22 -9.27 11.07
CA SER A 200 6.52 -8.08 10.26
C SER A 200 6.64 -6.83 11.14
N THR A 201 5.78 -6.75 12.16
CA THR A 201 5.79 -5.67 13.15
C THR A 201 7.09 -5.68 13.95
N GLU A 202 7.47 -6.82 14.51
CA GLU A 202 8.70 -6.99 15.27
C GLU A 202 9.94 -6.70 14.41
N LYS A 203 9.99 -7.25 13.18
CA LYS A 203 11.12 -7.06 12.26
C LYS A 203 11.36 -5.59 11.95
N MET A 204 10.31 -4.85 11.58
CA MET A 204 10.45 -3.42 11.26
C MET A 204 10.85 -2.60 12.49
N PHE A 205 10.21 -2.85 13.63
CA PHE A 205 10.51 -2.15 14.88
C PHE A 205 11.98 -2.33 15.26
N ASN A 206 12.45 -3.58 15.33
CA ASN A 206 13.83 -3.92 15.69
C ASN A 206 14.86 -3.38 14.70
N ARG A 207 14.50 -3.30 13.43
CA ARG A 207 15.37 -2.75 12.38
C ARG A 207 15.57 -1.23 12.58
N ILE A 208 14.50 -0.50 12.89
CA ILE A 208 14.57 0.94 13.19
C ILE A 208 15.34 1.20 14.50
N GLU A 209 15.09 0.42 15.56
CA GLU A 209 15.83 0.55 16.84
C GLU A 209 17.34 0.40 16.67
N LYS A 210 17.78 -0.43 15.71
CA LYS A 210 19.20 -0.67 15.42
C LYS A 210 19.83 0.39 14.50
N GLY A 211 19.06 1.36 14.03
CA GLY A 211 19.54 2.39 13.08
C GLY A 211 19.64 1.92 11.62
N ASP A 212 19.18 0.72 11.28
CA ASP A 212 19.12 0.21 9.90
C ASP A 212 17.81 0.67 9.24
N TYR A 213 17.68 1.98 8.98
CA TYR A 213 16.43 2.57 8.54
C TYR A 213 15.99 2.06 7.15
N PRO A 214 14.80 1.43 7.02
CA PRO A 214 14.30 1.02 5.73
C PRO A 214 13.97 2.26 4.87
N SER A 215 14.27 2.17 3.58
CA SER A 215 14.03 3.26 2.65
C SER A 215 13.48 2.79 1.30
N TRP A 216 12.80 3.73 0.63
CA TRP A 216 12.19 3.52 -0.67
C TRP A 216 12.49 4.70 -1.58
N THR A 217 12.85 4.43 -2.83
CA THR A 217 12.86 5.43 -3.88
C THR A 217 11.46 5.55 -4.49
N VAL A 218 10.96 6.78 -4.57
CA VAL A 218 9.64 7.10 -5.14
C VAL A 218 9.79 7.47 -6.60
N TYR A 219 8.98 6.86 -7.44
CA TYR A 219 8.90 7.07 -8.88
C TYR A 219 7.47 7.39 -9.30
N ILE A 220 7.35 7.96 -10.50
CA ILE A 220 6.07 8.14 -11.19
C ILE A 220 6.14 7.61 -12.61
N GLN A 221 4.99 7.19 -13.13
CA GLN A 221 4.72 7.17 -14.56
C GLN A 221 3.78 8.34 -14.87
N THR A 222 3.91 8.95 -16.03
CA THR A 222 3.04 10.05 -16.48
C THR A 222 2.42 9.75 -17.84
N MET A 223 1.20 10.21 -18.04
CA MET A 223 0.49 10.12 -19.31
C MET A 223 -0.25 11.44 -19.59
N THR A 224 -0.11 12.01 -20.78
CA THR A 224 -0.91 13.19 -21.16
C THR A 224 -2.37 12.81 -21.39
N PRO A 225 -3.32 13.77 -21.38
CA PRO A 225 -4.70 13.49 -21.75
C PRO A 225 -4.82 12.78 -23.10
N GLU A 226 -4.13 13.27 -24.12
CA GLU A 226 -4.19 12.74 -25.49
C GLU A 226 -3.63 11.31 -25.57
N GLN A 227 -2.56 11.02 -24.83
CA GLN A 227 -2.04 9.66 -24.70
C GLN A 227 -3.04 8.73 -24.01
N ALA A 228 -3.78 9.23 -23.00
CA ALA A 228 -4.80 8.46 -22.31
C ALA A 228 -6.02 8.16 -23.18
N GLU A 229 -6.50 9.13 -23.97
CA GLU A 229 -7.60 8.91 -24.93
C GLU A 229 -7.25 7.87 -26.00
N SER A 230 -5.98 7.85 -26.42
CA SER A 230 -5.50 6.90 -27.45
C SER A 230 -5.00 5.58 -26.87
N PHE A 231 -5.02 5.41 -25.55
CA PHE A 231 -4.47 4.21 -24.92
C PHE A 231 -5.38 3.00 -25.12
N ARG A 232 -4.76 1.84 -25.33
CA ARG A 232 -5.45 0.57 -25.69
C ARG A 232 -6.44 0.04 -24.64
N TYR A 233 -6.44 0.57 -23.42
CA TYR A 233 -7.45 0.30 -22.40
C TYR A 233 -7.64 1.52 -21.49
N ASN A 234 -8.74 1.51 -20.75
CA ASN A 234 -9.08 2.57 -19.80
C ASN A 234 -7.97 2.73 -18.73
N ILE A 235 -7.34 3.90 -18.69
CA ILE A 235 -6.30 4.24 -17.71
C ILE A 235 -6.82 4.36 -16.27
N LEU A 236 -8.15 4.41 -16.09
CA LEU A 236 -8.83 4.44 -14.80
C LEU A 236 -9.27 3.02 -14.35
N ASP A 237 -9.03 1.99 -15.15
CA ASP A 237 -9.27 0.59 -14.76
C ASP A 237 -8.17 0.12 -13.79
N LEU A 238 -8.52 0.00 -12.51
CA LEU A 238 -7.62 -0.44 -11.43
C LEU A 238 -7.10 -1.88 -11.60
N THR A 239 -7.62 -2.66 -12.54
CA THR A 239 -7.09 -4.00 -12.86
C THR A 239 -5.95 -3.96 -13.89
N LYS A 240 -5.51 -2.76 -14.31
CA LYS A 240 -4.51 -2.55 -15.36
C LYS A 240 -3.30 -1.76 -14.85
N VAL A 241 -2.13 -2.09 -15.41
CA VAL A 241 -0.87 -1.36 -15.21
C VAL A 241 -0.54 -0.53 -16.45
N TRP A 242 0.35 0.45 -16.35
CA TRP A 242 0.97 1.06 -17.53
C TRP A 242 2.32 0.39 -17.81
N PRO A 243 2.57 -0.15 -19.03
CA PRO A 243 3.82 -0.85 -19.31
C PRO A 243 5.03 0.07 -19.15
N HIS A 244 6.02 -0.34 -18.37
CA HIS A 244 7.24 0.45 -18.15
C HIS A 244 8.00 0.78 -19.45
N ALA A 245 7.94 -0.08 -20.46
CA ALA A 245 8.59 0.19 -21.74
C ALA A 245 7.94 1.35 -22.53
N GLN A 246 6.66 1.65 -22.28
CA GLN A 246 5.93 2.74 -22.93
C GLN A 246 5.89 3.99 -22.03
N TYR A 247 5.73 3.78 -20.72
CA TYR A 247 5.69 4.83 -19.71
C TYR A 247 6.76 4.52 -18.65
N PRO A 248 8.02 4.94 -18.87
CA PRO A 248 9.10 4.62 -17.96
C PRO A 248 8.94 5.30 -16.60
N LEU A 249 9.54 4.70 -15.58
CA LEU A 249 9.58 5.27 -14.24
C LEU A 249 10.51 6.48 -14.20
N ARG A 250 9.99 7.62 -13.72
CA ARG A 250 10.75 8.83 -13.41
C ARG A 250 10.90 8.97 -11.89
N PRO A 251 12.12 9.02 -11.33
CA PRO A 251 12.32 9.22 -9.90
C PRO A 251 11.85 10.62 -9.46
N ILE A 252 11.34 10.73 -8.25
CA ILE A 252 10.84 12.00 -7.67
C ILE A 252 11.38 12.30 -6.28
N GLY A 253 11.70 11.26 -5.51
CA GLY A 253 12.03 11.43 -4.11
C GLY A 253 12.40 10.14 -3.41
N LYS A 254 12.60 10.22 -2.10
CA LYS A 254 12.95 9.11 -1.23
C LYS A 254 12.13 9.16 0.05
N VAL A 255 11.67 8.00 0.53
CA VAL A 255 11.10 7.83 1.86
C VAL A 255 12.09 7.08 2.73
N VAL A 256 12.24 7.52 3.98
CA VAL A 256 13.03 6.84 5.01
C VAL A 256 12.20 6.77 6.28
N LEU A 257 12.10 5.58 6.89
CA LEU A 257 11.47 5.41 8.21
C LEU A 257 12.56 5.27 9.26
N ASN A 258 12.61 6.20 10.20
CA ASN A 258 13.72 6.35 11.13
C ASN A 258 13.30 6.50 12.60
N LYS A 259 12.01 6.33 12.90
CA LYS A 259 11.51 6.46 14.27
C LYS A 259 10.31 5.53 14.50
N ASN A 260 10.39 4.72 15.54
CA ASN A 260 9.28 3.90 16.00
C ASN A 260 8.21 4.76 16.72
N PRO A 261 6.94 4.34 16.72
CA PRO A 261 5.92 4.97 17.54
C PRO A 261 6.29 4.81 19.03
N VAL A 262 6.00 5.83 19.83
CA VAL A 262 6.14 5.76 21.28
C VAL A 262 4.94 5.04 21.89
N THR A 263 3.74 5.27 21.34
CA THR A 263 2.50 4.61 21.76
C THR A 263 1.76 4.12 20.54
N TYR A 264 1.79 2.80 20.29
CA TYR A 264 1.13 2.18 19.13
C TYR A 264 -0.34 2.59 19.01
N PHE A 265 -1.11 2.52 20.10
CA PHE A 265 -2.54 2.83 20.04
C PHE A 265 -2.81 4.27 19.57
N ALA A 266 -2.11 5.25 20.15
CA ALA A 266 -2.33 6.67 19.85
C ALA A 266 -1.77 7.09 18.48
N GLU A 267 -0.74 6.42 17.96
CA GLU A 267 -0.01 6.86 16.77
C GLU A 267 -0.26 5.99 15.52
N VAL A 268 -0.66 4.73 15.71
CA VAL A 268 -0.85 3.73 14.63
C VAL A 268 -2.28 3.19 14.58
N GLU A 269 -2.91 2.96 15.73
CA GLU A 269 -4.29 2.48 15.74
C GLU A 269 -5.30 3.60 15.43
N GLN A 270 -5.08 4.82 15.93
CA GLN A 270 -5.89 6.01 15.59
C GLN A 270 -5.53 6.61 14.22
#